data_AF-A0A6N7TSK4-F1
#
_entry.id   AF-A0A6N7TSK4-F1
#
_cell.length_a   1.000
_cell.length_b   1.000
_cell.length_c   1.000
_cell.angle_alpha   90.00
_cell.angle_beta   90.00
_cell.angle_gamma   90.00
#
_symmetry.space_group_name_H-M   'P 1'
#
loop_
_entity.id
_entity.type
_entity.pdbx_description
1 polymer ?
#
loop_
_entity_poly.entity_id
_entity_poly.type
_entity_poly.pdbx_seq_one_letter_code
_entity_poly.pdbx_strand_id
1 'polypeptide(L)'
;METVLKAISDWIKSLLTAAIMSNLSGLFDDVNTQVGGIAQQVGTKPSSFEPRVFAMIEALSRNVVLPIAGVILTFIACYELIQLITEHNNMAQFEPALLMKWIFKTAISVWMISNTFDIIMAVFDVTQQVVANSSGIISGNTRVNDIGLSMLQSSMMQMDVGPLFGLFLQSFFIGITMRILSIVIFVIVYGRMIEIYMMVSLAPMPMATWGNHEQSHVGQNYLRSLFALGFQGFLILICVAIYAVLLQNVAISGDAINSIWSIVGYTVLLCFTLFKTGSVARSILGAH
;
A
#
# COMPACT_ATOMS: atom_id res chain seq x y z
N MET A 1 0.03 -16.08 59.38
CA MET A 1 0.51 -16.79 58.18
C MET A 1 -0.31 -16.37 56.95
N GLU A 2 -1.64 -16.35 57.06
CA GLU A 2 -2.54 -15.86 55.99
C GLU A 2 -2.31 -14.41 55.59
N THR A 3 -2.03 -13.51 56.55
CA THR A 3 -1.76 -12.08 56.27
C THR A 3 -0.48 -11.87 55.45
N VAL A 4 0.55 -12.69 55.70
CA VAL A 4 1.83 -12.64 54.98
C VAL A 4 1.67 -13.23 53.58
N LEU A 5 0.93 -14.33 53.44
CA LEU A 5 0.60 -14.91 52.12
C LEU A 5 -0.26 -13.97 51.27
N LYS A 6 -1.21 -13.24 51.87
CA LYS A 6 -2.00 -12.21 51.18
C LYS A 6 -1.12 -11.04 50.71
N ALA A 7 -0.26 -10.53 51.58
CA ALA A 7 0.66 -9.45 51.24
C ALA A 7 1.65 -9.85 50.14
N ILE A 8 2.17 -11.08 50.17
CA ILE A 8 3.04 -11.63 49.12
C ILE A 8 2.26 -11.82 47.81
N SER A 9 1.03 -12.34 47.87
CA SER A 9 0.16 -12.46 46.70
C SER A 9 -0.12 -11.10 46.07
N ASP A 10 -0.50 -10.09 46.84
CA ASP A 10 -0.80 -8.75 46.34
C ASP A 10 0.44 -8.05 45.77
N TRP A 11 1.62 -8.28 46.39
CA TRP A 11 2.90 -7.82 45.85
C TRP A 11 3.23 -8.47 44.49
N ILE A 12 3.03 -9.79 44.36
CA ILE A 12 3.22 -10.52 43.09
C ILE A 12 2.20 -10.06 42.03
N LYS A 13 0.92 -9.86 42.38
CA LYS A 13 -0.11 -9.36 41.46
C LYS A 13 0.26 -7.97 40.94
N SER A 14 0.68 -7.07 41.83
CA SER A 14 1.16 -5.73 41.47
C SER A 14 2.33 -5.78 40.49
N LEU A 15 3.33 -6.60 40.79
CA LEU A 15 4.54 -6.72 39.97
C LEU A 15 4.25 -7.33 38.59
N LEU A 16 3.43 -8.39 38.52
CA LEU A 16 3.02 -9.01 37.27
C LEU A 16 2.15 -8.07 36.43
N THR A 17 1.19 -7.37 37.05
CA THR A 17 0.34 -6.39 36.34
C THR A 17 1.17 -5.26 35.77
N ALA A 18 2.12 -4.71 36.55
CA ALA A 18 3.02 -3.66 36.08
C ALA A 18 3.90 -4.12 34.91
N ALA A 19 4.45 -5.34 34.98
CA ALA A 19 5.28 -5.90 33.92
C ALA A 19 4.49 -6.14 32.62
N ILE A 20 3.25 -6.65 32.73
CA ILE A 20 2.38 -6.89 31.58
C ILE A 20 1.93 -5.57 30.95
N MET A 21 1.51 -4.61 31.77
CA MET A 21 1.11 -3.28 31.29
C MET A 21 2.26 -2.55 30.61
N SER A 22 3.48 -2.66 31.16
CA SER A 22 4.68 -2.10 30.52
C SER A 22 4.97 -2.76 29.18
N ASN A 23 4.87 -4.09 29.09
CA ASN A 23 5.09 -4.82 27.84
C ASN A 23 4.00 -4.48 26.81
N LEU A 24 2.73 -4.51 27.19
CA LEU A 24 1.60 -4.16 26.30
C LEU A 24 1.67 -2.71 25.84
N SER A 25 1.94 -1.74 26.73
CA SER A 25 2.07 -0.33 26.36
C SER A 25 3.22 -0.13 25.36
N GLY A 26 4.39 -0.71 25.63
CA GLY A 26 5.51 -0.65 24.69
C GLY A 26 5.16 -1.24 23.32
N LEU A 27 4.41 -2.35 23.30
CA LEU A 27 3.95 -2.96 22.05
C LEU A 27 2.90 -2.11 21.32
N PHE A 28 1.97 -1.46 22.04
CA PHE A 28 1.00 -0.55 21.44
C PHE A 28 1.68 0.70 20.86
N ASP A 29 2.66 1.26 21.56
CA ASP A 29 3.42 2.41 21.11
C ASP A 29 4.30 2.06 19.91
N ASP A 30 4.95 0.90 19.92
CA ASP A 30 5.73 0.40 18.78
C ASP A 30 4.83 0.18 17.56
N VAL A 31 3.66 -0.43 17.73
CA VAL A 31 2.71 -0.62 16.62
C VAL A 31 2.21 0.70 16.08
N ASN A 32 1.79 1.63 16.96
CA ASN A 32 1.33 2.95 16.53
C ASN A 32 2.45 3.73 15.81
N THR A 33 3.69 3.62 16.28
CA THR A 33 4.84 4.28 15.67
C THR A 33 5.19 3.67 14.31
N GLN A 34 5.20 2.33 14.21
CA GLN A 34 5.43 1.63 12.94
C GLN A 34 4.33 1.94 11.94
N VAL A 35 3.07 1.93 12.37
CA VAL A 35 1.90 2.25 11.56
C VAL A 35 1.89 3.72 11.10
N GLY A 36 2.28 4.65 11.97
CA GLY A 36 2.49 6.05 11.60
C GLY A 36 3.64 6.21 10.58
N GLY A 37 4.72 5.46 10.77
CA GLY A 37 5.83 5.37 9.83
C GLY A 37 5.41 4.85 8.45
N ILE A 38 4.54 3.85 8.40
CA ILE A 38 3.94 3.36 7.14
C ILE A 38 3.16 4.45 6.45
N ALA A 39 2.28 5.16 7.18
CA ALA A 39 1.47 6.21 6.59
C ALA A 39 2.35 7.28 5.93
N GLN A 40 3.47 7.62 6.56
CA GLN A 40 4.44 8.53 6.02
C GLN A 40 5.18 7.95 4.81
N GLN A 41 5.70 6.72 4.91
CA GLN A 41 6.47 6.05 3.85
C GLN A 41 5.63 5.76 2.60
N VAL A 42 4.40 5.29 2.78
CA VAL A 42 3.44 5.01 1.69
C VAL A 42 3.00 6.28 0.99
N GLY A 43 2.97 7.39 1.73
CA GLY A 43 2.73 8.74 1.23
C GLY A 43 3.96 9.42 0.62
N THR A 44 5.13 8.78 0.51
CA THR A 44 6.29 9.38 -0.17
C THR A 44 6.26 9.17 -1.69
N LYS A 45 6.79 10.14 -2.45
CA LYS A 45 6.95 10.00 -3.91
C LYS A 45 7.98 8.93 -4.24
N PRO A 46 7.79 8.15 -5.31
CA PRO A 46 8.83 7.24 -5.81
C PRO A 46 10.18 7.93 -6.07
N SER A 47 10.15 9.21 -6.48
CA SER A 47 11.36 10.03 -6.69
C SER A 47 12.06 10.47 -5.41
N SER A 48 11.32 10.58 -4.30
CA SER A 48 11.84 10.98 -2.99
C SER A 48 12.15 9.80 -2.06
N PHE A 49 11.66 8.60 -2.39
CA PHE A 49 11.90 7.40 -1.61
C PHE A 49 13.37 6.98 -1.69
N GLU A 50 13.89 6.75 -2.91
CA GLU A 50 15.31 6.50 -3.15
C GLU A 50 15.77 7.20 -4.44
N PRO A 51 16.26 8.46 -4.34
CA PRO A 51 16.58 9.29 -5.51
C PRO A 51 17.59 8.65 -6.47
N ARG A 52 18.55 7.88 -5.93
CA ARG A 52 19.56 7.17 -6.73
C ARG A 52 18.96 6.05 -7.56
N VAL A 53 18.09 5.24 -6.96
CA VAL A 53 17.41 4.13 -7.66
C VAL A 53 16.48 4.69 -8.73
N PHE A 54 15.75 5.76 -8.39
CA PHE A 54 14.88 6.45 -9.33
C PHE A 54 15.63 7.02 -10.55
N ALA A 55 16.75 7.71 -10.33
CA ALA A 55 17.57 8.25 -11.41
C ALA A 55 18.13 7.15 -12.32
N MET A 56 18.52 5.99 -11.75
CA MET A 56 18.96 4.83 -12.52
C MET A 56 17.83 4.27 -13.41
N ILE A 57 16.61 4.17 -12.87
CA ILE A 57 15.44 3.69 -13.61
C ILE A 57 15.06 4.65 -14.72
N GLU A 58 15.08 5.96 -14.46
CA GLU A 58 14.83 6.98 -15.47
C GLU A 58 15.84 6.88 -16.61
N ALA A 59 17.13 6.74 -16.27
CA ALA A 59 18.19 6.57 -17.26
C ALA A 59 17.99 5.30 -18.11
N LEU A 60 17.62 4.17 -17.49
CA LEU A 60 17.31 2.93 -18.21
C LEU A 60 16.10 3.10 -19.14
N SER A 61 15.02 3.68 -18.63
CA SER A 61 13.78 3.90 -19.38
C SER A 61 14.02 4.80 -20.60
N ARG A 62 14.68 5.95 -20.41
CA ARG A 62 14.94 6.92 -21.47
C ARG A 62 15.96 6.45 -22.51
N ASN A 63 17.02 5.75 -22.10
CA ASN A 63 18.11 5.39 -23.01
C ASN A 63 17.94 4.02 -23.67
N VAL A 64 17.25 3.08 -23.02
CA VAL A 64 17.14 1.68 -23.51
C VAL A 64 15.72 1.36 -23.95
N VAL A 65 14.72 1.68 -23.13
CA VAL A 65 13.33 1.25 -23.38
C VAL A 65 12.62 2.16 -24.38
N LEU A 66 12.85 3.48 -24.32
CA LEU A 66 12.22 4.44 -25.22
C LEU A 66 12.55 4.20 -26.71
N PRO A 67 13.81 3.90 -27.12
CA PRO A 67 14.09 3.50 -28.50
C PRO A 67 13.31 2.25 -28.94
N ILE A 68 13.20 1.24 -28.07
CA ILE A 68 12.44 0.02 -28.35
C ILE A 68 10.95 0.34 -28.53
N ALA A 69 10.39 1.18 -27.66
CA ALA A 69 9.03 1.67 -27.78
C ALA A 69 8.79 2.44 -29.10
N GLY A 70 9.78 3.21 -29.57
CA GLY A 70 9.74 3.87 -30.87
C GLY A 70 9.67 2.89 -32.05
N VAL A 71 10.41 1.79 -31.99
CA VAL A 71 10.34 0.71 -33.00
C VAL A 71 8.96 0.04 -32.99
N ILE A 72 8.43 -0.27 -31.80
CA ILE A 72 7.09 -0.86 -31.64
C ILE A 72 6.02 0.08 -32.22
N LEU A 73 6.07 1.38 -31.87
CA LEU A 73 5.16 2.38 -32.42
C LEU A 73 5.24 2.43 -33.95
N THR A 74 6.45 2.44 -34.50
CA THR A 74 6.66 2.50 -35.95
C THR A 74 6.02 1.31 -36.64
N PHE A 75 6.20 0.10 -36.09
CA PHE A 75 5.56 -1.11 -36.60
C PHE A 75 4.03 -1.02 -36.57
N ILE A 76 3.47 -0.58 -35.44
CA ILE A 76 2.02 -0.41 -35.25
C ILE A 76 1.46 0.64 -36.21
N ALA A 77 2.13 1.79 -36.36
CA ALA A 77 1.71 2.85 -37.26
C ALA A 77 1.74 2.40 -38.73
N CYS A 78 2.76 1.64 -39.13
CA CYS A 78 2.84 1.04 -40.48
C CYS A 78 1.69 0.06 -40.73
N TYR A 79 1.38 -0.79 -39.75
CA TYR A 79 0.27 -1.73 -39.85
C TYR A 79 -1.08 -1.00 -40.01
N GLU A 80 -1.33 0.02 -39.20
CA GLU A 80 -2.55 0.82 -39.28
C GLU A 80 -2.66 1.55 -40.63
N LEU A 81 -1.56 2.04 -41.18
CA LEU A 81 -1.53 2.67 -42.50
C LEU A 81 -1.90 1.68 -43.62
N ILE A 82 -1.38 0.45 -43.56
CA ILE A 82 -1.70 -0.60 -44.54
C ILE A 82 -3.18 -0.96 -44.47
N GLN A 83 -3.75 -1.12 -43.27
CA GLN A 83 -5.18 -1.38 -43.08
C GLN A 83 -6.03 -0.25 -43.68
N LEU A 84 -5.73 1.02 -43.36
CA LEU A 84 -6.45 2.19 -43.89
C LEU A 84 -6.44 2.23 -45.42
N ILE A 85 -5.28 1.97 -46.04
CA ILE A 85 -5.13 1.95 -47.50
C ILE A 85 -5.88 0.77 -48.11
N THR A 86 -5.90 -0.40 -47.46
CA THR A 86 -6.52 -1.63 -47.99
C THR A 86 -8.05 -1.58 -47.89
N GLU A 87 -8.60 -1.11 -46.78
CA GLU A 87 -10.05 -0.99 -46.56
C GLU A 87 -10.70 0.10 -47.43
N HIS A 88 -10.00 1.22 -47.66
CA HIS A 88 -10.49 2.30 -48.54
C HIS A 88 -10.10 2.10 -50.02
N ASN A 89 -9.54 0.93 -50.37
CA ASN A 89 -9.19 0.60 -51.75
C ASN A 89 -10.42 0.15 -52.56
N ASN A 90 -11.35 1.07 -52.76
CA ASN A 90 -12.30 1.02 -53.88
C ASN A 90 -12.03 2.14 -54.91
N MET A 91 -10.80 2.67 -54.96
CA MET A 91 -10.23 3.60 -55.97
C MET A 91 -11.12 4.79 -56.45
N ALA A 92 -12.22 5.10 -55.76
CA ALA A 92 -13.19 6.11 -56.17
C ALA A 92 -13.35 7.23 -55.11
N GLN A 93 -13.07 6.96 -53.84
CA GLN A 93 -13.21 7.91 -52.73
C GLN A 93 -12.06 7.76 -51.74
N PHE A 94 -10.87 8.22 -52.11
CA PHE A 94 -9.78 8.42 -51.16
C PHE A 94 -10.03 9.74 -50.42
N GLU A 95 -10.52 9.69 -49.17
CA GLU A 95 -10.72 10.90 -48.36
C GLU A 95 -9.40 11.35 -47.73
N PRO A 96 -8.82 12.52 -48.10
CA PRO A 96 -7.58 13.02 -47.50
C PRO A 96 -7.70 13.26 -45.99
N ALA A 97 -8.93 13.41 -45.48
CA ALA A 97 -9.22 13.56 -44.07
C ALA A 97 -8.80 12.34 -43.22
N LEU A 98 -8.86 11.11 -43.77
CA LEU A 98 -8.46 9.89 -43.07
C LEU A 98 -6.94 9.82 -42.88
N LEU A 99 -6.18 10.17 -43.91
CA LEU A 99 -4.72 10.23 -43.83
C LEU A 99 -4.26 11.31 -42.84
N MET A 100 -4.93 12.48 -42.83
CA MET A 100 -4.64 13.54 -41.87
C MET A 100 -4.97 13.12 -40.42
N LYS A 101 -6.07 12.39 -40.19
CA LYS A 101 -6.38 11.79 -38.87
C LYS A 101 -5.30 10.82 -38.42
N TRP A 102 -4.79 9.96 -39.31
CA TRP A 102 -3.71 9.02 -39.01
C TRP A 102 -2.39 9.72 -38.67
N ILE A 103 -2.01 10.76 -39.43
CA ILE A 103 -0.81 11.58 -39.13
C ILE A 103 -0.93 12.21 -37.74
N PHE A 104 -2.09 12.80 -37.44
CA PHE A 104 -2.34 13.42 -36.15
C PHE A 104 -2.28 12.42 -34.98
N LYS A 105 -2.92 11.26 -35.14
CA LYS A 105 -2.90 10.15 -34.16
C LYS A 105 -1.47 9.64 -33.90
N THR A 106 -0.68 9.48 -34.95
CA THR A 106 0.71 9.04 -34.87
C THR A 106 1.57 10.10 -34.17
N ALA A 107 1.38 11.39 -34.49
CA ALA A 107 2.07 12.50 -33.84
C ALA A 107 1.78 12.57 -32.32
N ILE A 108 0.53 12.39 -31.91
CA ILE A 108 0.15 12.32 -30.48
C ILE A 108 0.82 11.11 -29.81
N SER A 109 0.88 9.97 -30.49
CA SER A 109 1.47 8.75 -29.93
C SER A 109 2.98 8.90 -29.72
N VAL A 110 3.70 9.54 -30.66
CA VAL A 110 5.12 9.90 -30.49
C VAL A 110 5.30 10.85 -29.30
N TRP A 111 4.44 11.87 -29.19
CA TRP A 111 4.49 12.81 -28.07
C TRP A 111 4.29 12.11 -26.73
N MET A 112 3.35 11.17 -26.63
CA MET A 112 3.11 10.42 -25.38
C MET A 112 4.25 9.49 -24.99
N ILE A 113 4.87 8.77 -25.93
CA ILE A 113 6.05 7.94 -25.63
C ILE A 113 7.21 8.83 -25.13
N SER A 114 7.42 9.96 -25.80
CA SER A 114 8.50 10.90 -25.47
C SER A 114 8.35 11.51 -24.07
N ASN A 115 7.10 11.73 -23.63
CA ASN A 115 6.76 12.29 -22.32
C ASN A 115 6.22 11.23 -21.34
N THR A 116 6.49 9.95 -21.57
CA THR A 116 5.92 8.87 -20.76
C THR A 116 6.29 8.98 -19.29
N PHE A 117 7.54 9.34 -18.99
CA PHE A 117 8.00 9.48 -17.62
C PHE A 117 7.25 10.59 -16.87
N ASP A 118 7.03 11.73 -17.52
CA ASP A 118 6.31 12.87 -16.95
C ASP A 118 4.83 12.55 -16.71
N ILE A 119 4.20 11.82 -17.64
CA ILE A 119 2.82 11.33 -17.49
C ILE A 119 2.70 10.43 -16.25
N ILE A 120 3.64 9.50 -16.07
CA ILE A 120 3.61 8.56 -14.94
C ILE A 120 3.83 9.30 -13.62
N MET A 121 4.77 10.24 -13.58
CA MET A 121 4.98 11.04 -12.38
C MET A 121 3.73 11.88 -12.04
N ALA A 122 3.05 12.44 -13.04
CA ALA A 122 1.78 13.13 -12.83
C ALA A 122 0.69 12.21 -12.25
N VAL A 123 0.60 10.95 -12.70
CA VAL A 123 -0.31 9.95 -12.12
C VAL A 123 0.02 9.69 -10.65
N PHE A 124 1.30 9.52 -10.32
CA PHE A 124 1.72 9.33 -8.93
C PHE A 124 1.45 10.56 -8.07
N ASP A 125 1.63 11.77 -8.58
CA ASP A 125 1.32 13.02 -7.87
C ASP A 125 -0.17 13.11 -7.51
N VAL A 126 -1.06 12.79 -8.45
CA VAL A 126 -2.50 12.77 -8.18
C VAL A 126 -2.86 11.74 -7.10
N THR A 127 -2.36 10.51 -7.24
CA THR A 127 -2.66 9.46 -6.26
C THR A 127 -2.07 9.75 -4.89
N GLN A 128 -0.89 10.35 -4.82
CA GLN A 128 -0.26 10.73 -3.57
C GLN A 128 -0.99 11.89 -2.87
N GLN A 129 -1.53 12.85 -3.61
CA GLN A 129 -2.36 13.90 -3.01
C GLN A 129 -3.58 13.30 -2.30
N VAL A 130 -4.20 12.26 -2.87
CA VAL A 130 -5.30 11.52 -2.24
C VAL A 130 -4.82 10.83 -0.97
N VAL A 131 -3.67 10.17 -1.00
CA VAL A 131 -3.05 9.53 0.17
C VAL A 131 -2.76 10.55 1.28
N ALA A 132 -2.16 11.69 0.95
CA ALA A 132 -1.82 12.75 1.90
C ALA A 132 -3.07 13.36 2.57
N ASN A 133 -4.09 13.69 1.78
CA ASN A 133 -5.36 14.21 2.29
C ASN A 133 -6.05 13.18 3.20
N SER A 134 -5.99 11.89 2.85
CA SER A 134 -6.56 10.81 3.65
C SER A 134 -5.81 10.60 4.96
N SER A 135 -4.48 10.70 4.95
CA SER A 135 -3.65 10.61 6.15
C SER A 135 -4.03 11.67 7.18
N GLY A 136 -4.33 12.90 6.77
CA GLY A 136 -4.76 13.98 7.68
C GLY A 136 -6.08 13.69 8.39
N ILE A 137 -7.03 13.04 7.71
CA ILE A 137 -8.31 12.61 8.29
C ILE A 137 -8.09 11.45 9.27
N ILE A 138 -7.26 10.48 8.89
CA ILE A 138 -7.02 9.27 9.69
C ILE A 138 -6.24 9.60 10.96
N SER A 139 -5.22 10.46 10.92
CA SER A 139 -4.46 10.86 12.10
C SER A 139 -5.30 11.63 13.13
N GLY A 140 -6.36 12.33 12.69
CA GLY A 140 -7.29 13.02 13.58
C GLY A 140 -8.15 12.08 14.44
N ASN A 141 -8.42 10.86 13.95
CA ASN A 141 -9.35 9.91 14.56
C ASN A 141 -8.69 8.68 15.21
N THR A 142 -7.38 8.49 15.04
CA THR A 142 -6.64 7.29 15.47
C THR A 142 -5.89 7.45 16.79
N ARG A 143 -6.11 8.52 17.56
CA ARG A 143 -5.58 8.63 18.92
C ARG A 143 -6.14 7.48 19.76
N VAL A 144 -5.32 6.44 19.94
CA VAL A 144 -5.58 5.37 20.89
C VAL A 144 -5.62 6.04 22.26
N ASN A 145 -6.82 6.17 22.81
CA ASN A 145 -7.06 6.92 24.02
C ASN A 145 -6.46 6.17 25.22
N ASP A 146 -5.71 6.86 26.07
CA ASP A 146 -5.18 6.42 27.38
C ASP A 146 -6.23 5.74 28.30
N ILE A 147 -7.51 5.91 27.96
CA ILE A 147 -8.69 5.36 28.62
C ILE A 147 -8.79 3.83 28.48
N GLY A 148 -8.28 3.24 27.40
CA GLY A 148 -8.32 1.78 27.20
C GLY A 148 -7.33 1.01 28.08
N LEU A 149 -6.14 1.57 28.28
CA LEU A 149 -5.10 0.96 29.12
C LEU A 149 -5.49 0.96 30.61
N SER A 150 -6.12 2.05 31.08
CA SER A 150 -6.53 2.19 32.49
C SER A 150 -7.67 1.24 32.89
N MET A 151 -8.59 0.92 31.96
CA MET A 151 -9.62 -0.11 32.20
C MET A 151 -9.03 -1.54 32.20
N LEU A 152 -8.12 -1.86 31.29
CA LEU A 152 -7.40 -3.14 31.31
C LEU A 152 -6.61 -3.33 32.61
N GLN A 153 -5.91 -2.29 33.07
CA GLN A 153 -5.18 -2.30 34.33
C GLN A 153 -6.10 -2.60 35.53
N SER A 154 -7.30 -2.01 35.54
CA SER A 154 -8.29 -2.20 36.61
C SER A 154 -8.83 -3.63 36.63
N SER A 155 -9.10 -4.24 35.46
CA SER A 155 -9.52 -5.65 35.37
C SER A 155 -8.41 -6.62 35.77
N MET A 156 -7.15 -6.32 35.44
CA MET A 156 -6.02 -7.18 35.80
C MET A 156 -5.74 -7.22 37.30
N MET A 157 -5.95 -6.11 38.02
CA MET A 157 -5.84 -6.06 39.48
C MET A 157 -6.93 -6.89 40.20
N GLN A 158 -8.04 -7.21 39.52
CA GLN A 158 -9.10 -8.06 40.08
C GLN A 158 -8.86 -9.57 39.84
N MET A 159 -7.88 -9.95 39.01
CA MET A 159 -7.61 -11.36 38.72
C MET A 159 -6.73 -12.04 39.76
N ASP A 160 -6.79 -13.37 39.82
CA ASP A 160 -5.89 -14.19 40.63
C ASP A 160 -4.48 -14.30 40.06
N VAL A 161 -3.53 -14.65 40.94
CA VAL A 161 -2.09 -14.75 40.60
C VAL A 161 -1.84 -15.75 39.46
N GLY A 162 -2.61 -16.85 39.41
CA GLY A 162 -2.50 -17.87 38.36
C GLY A 162 -2.81 -17.35 36.95
N PRO A 163 -4.00 -16.77 36.71
CA PRO A 163 -4.34 -16.10 35.46
C PRO A 163 -3.36 -14.98 35.06
N LEU A 164 -2.89 -14.19 36.03
CA LEU A 164 -1.88 -13.14 35.81
C LEU A 164 -0.55 -13.70 35.30
N PHE A 165 -0.10 -14.84 35.82
CA PHE A 165 1.12 -15.49 35.37
C PHE A 165 0.99 -16.06 33.94
N GLY A 166 -0.17 -16.65 33.61
CA GLY A 166 -0.48 -17.09 32.24
C GLY A 166 -0.48 -15.93 31.24
N LEU A 167 -1.03 -14.79 31.66
CA LEU A 167 -1.12 -13.58 30.85
C LEU A 167 0.25 -12.88 30.68
N PHE A 168 1.12 -12.96 31.69
CA PHE A 168 2.53 -12.59 31.57
C PHE A 168 3.26 -13.40 30.50
N LEU A 169 3.11 -14.73 30.54
CA LEU A 169 3.74 -15.62 29.57
C LEU A 169 3.19 -15.41 28.15
N GLN A 170 1.89 -15.17 28.04
CA GLN A 170 1.23 -14.79 26.78
C GLN A 170 1.76 -13.46 26.23
N SER A 171 2.03 -12.45 27.07
CA SER A 171 2.56 -11.15 26.64
C SER A 171 3.91 -11.27 25.94
N PHE A 172 4.74 -12.25 26.32
CA PHE A 172 6.01 -12.51 25.67
C PHE A 172 5.84 -13.04 24.24
N PHE A 173 4.82 -13.87 24.03
CA PHE A 173 4.48 -14.42 22.71
C PHE A 173 4.00 -13.31 21.74
N ILE A 174 3.24 -12.33 22.25
CA ILE A 174 2.80 -11.16 21.47
C ILE A 174 4.01 -10.34 21.02
N GLY A 175 5.00 -10.13 21.90
CA GLY A 175 6.21 -9.38 21.55
C GLY A 175 6.99 -9.99 20.38
N ILE A 176 7.00 -11.32 20.27
CA ILE A 176 7.60 -12.02 19.12
C ILE A 176 6.77 -11.79 17.85
N THR A 177 5.44 -11.95 17.94
CA THR A 177 4.52 -11.73 16.80
C THR A 177 4.62 -10.29 16.28
N MET A 178 4.78 -9.30 17.15
CA MET A 178 4.92 -7.89 16.76
C MET A 178 6.24 -7.59 16.05
N ARG A 179 7.35 -8.24 16.42
CA ARG A 179 8.60 -8.15 15.66
C ARG A 179 8.46 -8.70 14.25
N ILE A 180 7.77 -9.83 14.11
CA ILE A 180 7.48 -10.42 12.79
C ILE A 180 6.62 -9.47 11.95
N LEU A 181 5.60 -8.85 12.56
CA LEU A 181 4.75 -7.86 11.92
C LEU A 181 5.56 -6.69 11.35
N SER A 182 6.49 -6.13 12.13
CA SER A 182 7.33 -5.01 11.68
C SER A 182 8.15 -5.38 10.43
N ILE A 183 8.71 -6.59 10.39
CA ILE A 183 9.44 -7.10 9.21
C ILE A 183 8.49 -7.27 8.02
N VAL A 184 7.31 -7.85 8.22
CA VAL A 184 6.31 -8.03 7.15
C VAL A 184 5.89 -6.70 6.54
N ILE A 185 5.62 -5.71 7.40
CA ILE A 185 5.26 -4.36 6.98
C ILE A 185 6.37 -3.73 6.14
N PHE A 186 7.62 -3.82 6.61
CA PHE A 186 8.78 -3.34 5.86
C PHE A 186 8.83 -3.96 4.46
N VAL A 187 8.67 -5.29 4.37
CA VAL A 187 8.68 -6.00 3.09
C VAL A 187 7.54 -5.54 2.17
N ILE A 188 6.34 -5.27 2.68
CA ILE A 188 5.20 -4.83 1.86
C ILE A 188 5.42 -3.41 1.32
N VAL A 189 5.88 -2.48 2.17
CA VAL A 189 6.12 -1.08 1.76
C VAL A 189 7.26 -0.98 0.74
N TYR A 190 8.38 -1.66 1.00
CA TYR A 190 9.52 -1.69 0.06
C TYR A 190 9.20 -2.48 -1.19
N GLY A 191 8.49 -3.61 -1.06
CA GLY A 191 8.03 -4.43 -2.20
C GLY A 191 7.16 -3.62 -3.16
N ARG A 192 6.22 -2.81 -2.63
CA ARG A 192 5.43 -1.88 -3.44
C ARG A 192 6.30 -0.87 -4.20
N MET A 193 7.31 -0.29 -3.56
CA MET A 193 8.19 0.68 -4.23
C MET A 193 8.98 0.03 -5.37
N ILE A 194 9.49 -1.18 -5.15
CA ILE A 194 10.16 -1.97 -6.19
C ILE A 194 9.20 -2.29 -7.35
N GLU A 195 7.96 -2.64 -7.06
CA GLU A 195 6.93 -2.89 -8.07
C GLU A 195 6.62 -1.66 -8.93
N ILE A 196 6.47 -0.49 -8.29
CA ILE A 196 6.34 0.81 -8.99
C ILE A 196 7.54 1.03 -9.90
N TYR A 197 8.75 0.89 -9.39
CA TYR A 197 10.00 1.05 -10.14
C TYR A 197 10.08 0.14 -11.37
N MET A 198 9.68 -1.12 -11.24
CA MET A 198 9.62 -2.05 -12.37
C MET A 198 8.61 -1.59 -13.43
N MET A 199 7.40 -1.18 -13.04
CA MET A 199 6.42 -0.67 -14.01
C MET A 199 6.90 0.60 -14.71
N VAL A 200 7.43 1.58 -13.96
CA VAL A 200 7.96 2.83 -14.54
C VAL A 200 9.08 2.56 -15.54
N SER A 201 9.95 1.59 -15.25
CA SER A 201 11.09 1.27 -16.14
C SER A 201 10.64 0.82 -17.54
N LEU A 202 9.57 0.03 -17.63
CA LEU A 202 9.06 -0.56 -18.87
C LEU A 202 7.91 0.23 -19.51
N ALA A 203 7.49 1.32 -18.87
CA ALA A 203 6.31 2.08 -19.25
C ALA A 203 6.25 2.59 -20.70
N PRO A 204 7.37 2.98 -21.35
CA PRO A 204 7.31 3.41 -22.75
C PRO A 204 6.76 2.34 -23.70
N MET A 205 6.94 1.04 -23.41
CA MET A 205 6.49 -0.04 -24.30
C MET A 205 4.96 -0.16 -24.34
N PRO A 206 4.21 -0.30 -23.22
CA PRO A 206 2.75 -0.30 -23.28
C PRO A 206 2.15 1.03 -23.76
N MET A 207 2.81 2.15 -23.48
CA MET A 207 2.36 3.46 -23.97
C MET A 207 2.43 3.56 -25.49
N ALA A 208 3.36 2.83 -26.13
CA ALA A 208 3.44 2.77 -27.59
C ALA A 208 2.27 2.04 -28.25
N THR A 209 1.60 1.13 -27.55
CA THR A 209 0.46 0.40 -28.11
C THR A 209 -0.86 1.17 -27.99
N TRP A 210 -0.89 2.26 -27.21
CA TRP A 210 -2.10 3.06 -26.99
C TRP A 210 -2.59 3.77 -28.27
N GLY A 211 -1.67 4.02 -29.21
CA GLY A 211 -1.97 4.68 -30.47
C GLY A 211 -2.79 3.86 -31.48
N ASN A 212 -3.05 2.57 -31.27
CA ASN A 212 -3.79 1.72 -32.22
C ASN A 212 -5.16 1.30 -31.68
N HIS A 213 -6.20 1.24 -32.51
CA HIS A 213 -7.53 0.83 -32.08
C HIS A 213 -7.57 -0.61 -31.54
N GLU A 214 -6.85 -1.53 -32.19
CA GLU A 214 -6.83 -2.96 -31.80
C GLU A 214 -5.99 -3.22 -30.54
N GLN A 215 -4.85 -2.54 -30.42
CA GLN A 215 -3.86 -2.77 -29.34
C GLN A 215 -3.93 -1.73 -28.21
N SER A 216 -4.84 -0.75 -28.31
CA SER A 216 -5.03 0.30 -27.31
C SER A 216 -5.41 -0.25 -25.94
N HIS A 217 -6.06 -1.41 -25.90
CA HIS A 217 -6.40 -2.08 -24.64
C HIS A 217 -5.18 -2.36 -23.75
N VAL A 218 -4.01 -2.67 -24.35
CA VAL A 218 -2.78 -2.93 -23.60
C VAL A 218 -2.27 -1.66 -22.90
N GLY A 219 -2.24 -0.52 -23.61
CA GLY A 219 -1.83 0.77 -23.06
C GLY A 219 -2.80 1.31 -22.00
N GLN A 220 -4.12 1.16 -22.25
CA GLN A 220 -5.14 1.53 -21.28
C GLN A 220 -5.07 0.67 -20.00
N ASN A 221 -4.87 -0.64 -20.15
CA ASN A 221 -4.73 -1.55 -19.01
C ASN A 221 -3.46 -1.26 -18.21
N TYR A 222 -2.37 -0.87 -18.88
CA TYR A 222 -1.16 -0.41 -18.20
C TYR A 222 -1.42 0.85 -17.35
N LEU A 223 -2.10 1.86 -17.90
CA LEU A 223 -2.45 3.05 -17.13
C LEU A 223 -3.37 2.72 -15.94
N ARG A 224 -4.36 1.84 -16.12
CA ARG A 224 -5.20 1.35 -15.02
C ARG A 224 -4.38 0.65 -13.94
N SER A 225 -3.40 -0.17 -14.34
CA SER A 225 -2.47 -0.85 -13.43
C SER A 225 -1.59 0.14 -12.67
N LEU A 226 -1.14 1.20 -13.33
CA LEU A 226 -0.35 2.27 -12.73
C LEU A 226 -1.17 3.05 -11.69
N PHE A 227 -2.41 3.40 -12.02
CA PHE A 227 -3.35 3.98 -11.05
C PHE A 227 -3.60 3.03 -9.89
N ALA A 228 -3.70 1.71 -10.14
CA ALA A 228 -3.87 0.72 -9.07
C ALA A 228 -2.70 0.72 -8.10
N LEU A 229 -1.46 0.76 -8.58
CA LEU A 229 -0.28 0.89 -7.70
C LEU A 229 -0.25 2.20 -6.91
N GLY A 230 -0.69 3.30 -7.54
CA GLY A 230 -0.84 4.58 -6.86
C GLY A 230 -1.86 4.50 -5.72
N PHE A 231 -3.07 4.01 -5.99
CA PHE A 231 -4.16 3.86 -5.02
C PHE A 231 -3.95 2.73 -4.01
N GLN A 232 -3.06 1.77 -4.27
CA GLN A 232 -2.69 0.76 -3.28
C GLN A 232 -2.20 1.42 -1.98
N GLY A 233 -1.48 2.55 -2.06
CA GLY A 233 -1.04 3.28 -0.88
C GLY A 233 -2.21 3.83 -0.05
N PHE A 234 -3.28 4.26 -0.71
CA PHE A 234 -4.51 4.69 -0.05
C PHE A 234 -5.24 3.52 0.64
N LEU A 235 -5.30 2.35 0.00
CA LEU A 235 -5.89 1.16 0.61
C LEU A 235 -5.12 0.69 1.85
N ILE A 236 -3.78 0.82 1.85
CA ILE A 236 -2.94 0.54 3.02
C ILE A 236 -3.33 1.46 4.19
N LEU A 237 -3.51 2.77 3.93
CA LEU A 237 -3.98 3.71 4.95
C LEU A 237 -5.36 3.33 5.51
N ILE A 238 -6.30 2.91 4.66
CA ILE A 238 -7.62 2.45 5.13
C ILE A 238 -7.48 1.20 6.02
N CYS A 239 -6.65 0.23 5.64
CA CYS A 239 -6.44 -0.99 6.43
C CYS A 239 -5.90 -0.65 7.83
N VAL A 240 -4.95 0.28 7.88
CA VAL A 240 -4.39 0.84 9.12
C VAL A 240 -5.46 1.53 9.97
N ALA A 241 -6.31 2.37 9.36
CA ALA A 241 -7.37 3.07 10.07
C ALA A 241 -8.40 2.11 10.67
N ILE A 242 -8.82 1.09 9.91
CA ILE A 242 -9.73 0.04 10.37
C ILE A 242 -9.12 -0.70 11.56
N TYR A 243 -7.84 -1.06 11.48
CA TYR A 243 -7.14 -1.74 12.57
C TYR A 243 -7.10 -0.91 13.86
N ALA A 244 -6.81 0.39 13.75
CA ALA A 244 -6.80 1.28 14.91
C ALA A 244 -8.18 1.34 15.61
N VAL A 245 -9.27 1.41 14.85
CA VAL A 245 -10.64 1.37 15.40
C VAL A 245 -10.97 0.02 16.03
N LEU A 246 -10.58 -1.09 15.39
CA LEU A 246 -10.78 -2.43 15.94
C LEU A 246 -10.05 -2.63 17.28
N LEU A 247 -8.83 -2.10 17.40
CA LEU A 247 -8.09 -2.13 18.67
C LEU A 247 -8.78 -1.33 19.77
N GLN A 248 -9.35 -0.15 19.46
CA GLN A 248 -10.10 0.65 20.43
C GLN A 248 -11.30 -0.12 21.01
N ASN A 249 -12.01 -0.87 20.17
CA ASN A 249 -13.17 -1.67 20.61
C ASN A 249 -12.79 -2.81 21.57
N VAL A 250 -11.58 -3.37 21.44
CA VAL A 250 -11.11 -4.47 22.30
C VAL A 250 -10.83 -3.98 23.72
N ALA A 251 -10.24 -2.79 23.85
CA ALA A 251 -9.87 -2.22 25.15
C ALA A 251 -11.08 -1.97 26.08
N ILE A 252 -12.30 -1.95 25.53
CA ILE A 252 -13.55 -1.69 26.27
C ILE A 252 -14.16 -2.99 26.83
N SER A 253 -13.73 -4.16 26.38
CA SER A 253 -14.42 -5.44 26.63
C SER A 253 -14.22 -6.05 28.03
N GLY A 254 -13.42 -5.45 28.91
CA GLY A 254 -13.31 -5.79 30.34
C GLY A 254 -12.63 -7.12 30.68
N ASP A 255 -12.53 -8.06 29.74
CA ASP A 255 -11.85 -9.35 29.90
C ASP A 255 -10.44 -9.34 29.28
N ALA A 256 -9.42 -9.32 30.15
CA ALA A 256 -8.02 -9.13 29.75
C ALA A 256 -7.49 -10.27 28.87
N ILE A 257 -7.91 -11.52 29.10
CA ILE A 257 -7.41 -12.69 28.36
C ILE A 257 -7.98 -12.69 26.93
N ASN A 258 -9.29 -12.51 26.80
CA ASN A 258 -9.97 -12.44 25.50
C ASN A 258 -9.56 -11.20 24.71
N SER A 259 -9.33 -10.08 25.41
CA SER A 259 -8.79 -8.87 24.79
C SER A 259 -7.45 -9.11 24.13
N ILE A 260 -6.54 -9.81 24.82
CA ILE A 260 -5.20 -10.08 24.29
C ILE A 260 -5.24 -11.00 23.07
N TRP A 261 -6.04 -12.07 23.08
CA TRP A 261 -6.21 -12.93 21.92
C TRP A 261 -6.83 -12.19 20.73
N SER A 262 -7.77 -11.30 20.99
CA SER A 262 -8.40 -10.47 19.95
C SER A 262 -7.41 -9.51 19.30
N ILE A 263 -6.51 -8.92 20.08
CA ILE A 263 -5.42 -8.06 19.57
C ILE A 263 -4.55 -8.84 18.60
N VAL A 264 -4.07 -10.03 19.00
CA VAL A 264 -3.25 -10.89 18.12
C VAL A 264 -4.01 -11.25 16.84
N GLY A 265 -5.30 -11.61 16.95
CA GLY A 265 -6.15 -11.91 15.80
C GLY A 265 -6.28 -10.74 14.82
N TYR A 266 -6.52 -9.53 15.33
CA TYR A 266 -6.59 -8.32 14.50
C TYR A 266 -5.25 -7.94 13.88
N THR A 267 -4.14 -8.20 14.55
CA THR A 267 -2.80 -8.01 13.99
C THR A 267 -2.54 -8.95 12.81
N VAL A 268 -2.90 -10.23 12.92
CA VAL A 268 -2.78 -11.19 11.82
C VAL A 268 -3.70 -10.81 10.66
N LEU A 269 -4.92 -10.36 10.98
CA LEU A 269 -5.86 -9.86 9.97
C LEU A 269 -5.29 -8.64 9.22
N LEU A 270 -4.63 -7.71 9.92
CA LEU A 270 -3.94 -6.58 9.28
C LEU A 270 -2.84 -7.06 8.33
N CYS A 271 -2.01 -8.03 8.71
CA CYS A 271 -1.01 -8.60 7.78
C CYS A 271 -1.67 -9.12 6.50
N PHE A 272 -2.72 -9.93 6.66
CA PHE A 272 -3.41 -10.55 5.53
C PHE A 272 -4.04 -9.51 4.60
N THR A 273 -4.70 -8.49 5.15
CA THR A 273 -5.30 -7.43 4.35
C THR A 273 -4.25 -6.59 3.65
N LEU A 274 -3.13 -6.25 4.31
CA LEU A 274 -2.03 -5.52 3.70
C LEU A 274 -1.44 -6.24 2.49
N PHE A 275 -1.22 -7.56 2.55
CA PHE A 275 -0.78 -8.35 1.39
C PHE A 275 -1.81 -8.32 0.25
N LYS A 276 -3.09 -8.30 0.58
CA LYS A 276 -4.17 -8.33 -0.41
C LYS A 276 -4.40 -6.97 -1.08
N THR A 277 -3.99 -5.85 -0.47
CA THR A 277 -4.23 -4.48 -0.97
C THR A 277 -3.86 -4.28 -2.44
N GLY A 278 -2.74 -4.83 -2.91
CA GLY A 278 -2.32 -4.74 -4.31
C GLY A 278 -3.30 -5.43 -5.28
N SER A 279 -3.74 -6.64 -4.94
CA SER A 279 -4.75 -7.36 -5.73
C SER A 279 -6.11 -6.66 -5.75
N VAL A 280 -6.51 -6.06 -4.62
CA VAL A 280 -7.76 -5.31 -4.51
C VAL A 280 -7.70 -4.04 -5.36
N ALA A 281 -6.59 -3.29 -5.30
CA ALA A 281 -6.42 -2.08 -6.10
C ALA A 281 -6.53 -2.36 -7.60
N ARG A 282 -5.90 -3.45 -8.06
CA ARG A 282 -5.96 -3.88 -9.47
C ARG A 282 -7.37 -4.29 -9.87
N SER A 283 -8.06 -5.05 -9.01
CA SER A 283 -9.44 -5.46 -9.26
C SER A 283 -10.42 -4.28 -9.32
N ILE A 284 -10.25 -3.24 -8.48
CA ILE A 284 -11.13 -2.06 -8.47
C ILE A 284 -11.03 -1.28 -9.79
N LEU A 285 -9.82 -1.16 -10.34
CA LEU A 285 -9.58 -0.40 -11.56
C LEU A 285 -9.70 -1.24 -12.84
N GLY A 286 -10.09 -2.52 -12.72
CA GLY A 286 -10.18 -3.44 -13.86
C GLY A 286 -8.84 -3.60 -14.57
N ALA A 287 -7.75 -3.56 -13.81
CA ALA A 287 -6.40 -3.84 -14.26
C ALA A 287 -6.15 -5.34 -14.14
N HIS A 288 -6.08 -6.04 -15.27
CA HIS A 288 -5.83 -7.48 -15.35
C HIS A 288 -4.39 -7.79 -15.77
#